data_AF-A0ABD0RRK2-F1
#
_entry.id   AF-A0ABD0RRK2-F1
#
_cell.length_a   1.000
_cell.length_b   1.000
_cell.length_c   1.000
_cell.angle_alpha   90.00
_cell.angle_beta   90.00
_cell.angle_gamma   90.00
#
_symmetry.space_group_name_H-M   'P 1'
#
loop_
_entity.id
_entity.type
_entity.pdbx_description
1 polymer ?
#
loop_
_entity_poly.entity_id
_entity_poly.type
_entity_poly.pdbx_seq_one_letter_code
_entity_poly.pdbx_strand_id
1 'polypeptide(L)' 'ILRTAVPDLDREAQDQYLVVLQAKDMGGHLGGLSGTTTVTVRLTDVNDNPPHFVQ' A
#
# COMPACT_ATOMS: atom_id res chain seq x y z
N ILE A 1 -12.63 3.36 0.12
CA ILE A 1 -12.08 2.59 -1.04
C ILE A 1 -10.64 3.06 -1.22
N LEU A 2 -9.67 2.17 -1.10
CA LEU A 2 -8.25 2.47 -1.34
C LEU A 2 -7.96 2.26 -2.83
N ARG A 3 -7.39 3.27 -3.51
CA ARG A 3 -7.00 3.20 -4.92
C ARG A 3 -5.49 3.36 -5.00
N THR A 4 -4.86 2.51 -5.79
CA THR A 4 -3.42 2.57 -6.01
C THR A 4 -3.12 3.48 -7.20
N ALA A 5 -2.07 4.30 -7.09
CA ALA A 5 -1.56 5.10 -8.20
C ALA A 5 -0.52 4.34 -9.03
N VAL A 6 -0.02 3.23 -8.49
CA VAL A 6 0.99 2.37 -9.11
C VAL A 6 0.27 1.26 -9.88
N PRO A 7 0.50 1.12 -11.20
CA PRO A 7 0.04 -0.03 -11.97
C PRO A 7 0.88 -1.27 -11.66
N ASP A 8 0.42 -2.44 -12.10
CA ASP A 8 1.23 -3.68 -12.15
C ASP A 8 1.87 -4.06 -10.79
N LEU A 9 1.06 -4.05 -9.73
CA LEU A 9 1.49 -4.52 -8.42
C LEU A 9 1.73 -6.03 -8.47
N ASP A 10 2.97 -6.42 -8.18
CA ASP A 10 3.45 -7.79 -8.23
C ASP A 10 3.84 -8.26 -6.82
N ARG A 11 3.19 -9.32 -6.34
CA ARG A 11 3.44 -9.86 -5.00
C ARG A 11 4.79 -10.56 -4.94
N GLU A 12 5.22 -11.19 -6.02
CA GLU A 12 6.50 -11.88 -6.16
C GLU A 12 7.67 -10.88 -6.04
N ALA A 13 7.48 -9.65 -6.51
CA ALA A 13 8.43 -8.55 -6.32
C ALA A 13 8.31 -7.89 -4.93
N GLN A 14 7.08 -7.58 -4.47
CA GLN A 14 6.86 -6.94 -3.17
C GLN A 14 5.46 -7.24 -2.62
N ASP A 15 5.38 -7.97 -1.52
CA ASP A 15 4.12 -8.43 -0.93
C ASP A 15 3.46 -7.44 0.05
N GLN A 16 4.22 -6.47 0.56
CA GLN A 16 3.78 -5.55 1.61
C GLN A 16 4.23 -4.09 1.38
N TYR A 17 3.32 -3.16 1.68
CA TYR A 17 3.58 -1.72 1.65
C TYR A 17 3.18 -1.08 2.99
N LEU A 18 4.05 -0.24 3.54
CA LEU A 18 3.75 0.58 4.72
C LEU A 18 3.42 2.00 4.27
N VAL A 19 2.19 2.43 4.49
CA VAL A 19 1.67 3.73 4.06
C VAL A 19 1.46 4.61 5.28
N VAL A 20 2.13 5.76 5.33
CA VAL A 20 1.90 6.77 6.38
C VAL A 20 0.74 7.65 5.95
N LEU A 21 -0.31 7.69 6.78
CA LEU A 21 -1.45 8.57 6.61
C LEU A 21 -1.32 9.76 7.56
N GLN A 22 -1.63 10.96 7.06
CA GLN A 22 -1.79 12.16 7.87
C GLN A 22 -3.23 12.66 7.77
N ALA A 23 -3.88 12.81 8.91
CA ALA A 23 -5.15 13.50 9.03
C ALA A 23 -4.91 14.90 9.59
N LYS A 24 -5.57 15.91 9.01
CA LYS A 24 -5.55 17.30 9.50
C LYS A 24 -6.98 17.74 9.78
N ASP A 25 -7.20 18.42 10.90
CA ASP A 25 -8.46 19.09 11.17
C ASP A 25 -8.48 20.50 10.57
N MET A 26 -9.58 21.23 10.78
CA MET A 26 -9.77 22.61 10.30
C MET A 26 -9.48 22.79 8.79
N GLY A 27 -9.64 21.74 7.97
CA GLY A 27 -9.29 21.78 6.54
C GLY A 27 -7.80 22.03 6.27
N GLY A 28 -6.92 21.83 7.25
CA GLY A 28 -5.49 22.09 7.14
C GLY A 28 -5.07 23.56 7.31
N HIS A 29 -5.96 24.42 7.81
CA HIS A 29 -5.64 25.82 8.08
C HIS A 29 -4.65 25.97 9.25
N LEU A 30 -3.99 27.13 9.31
CA LEU A 30 -3.10 27.52 10.40
C LEU A 30 -3.83 27.45 11.76
N GLY A 31 -3.22 26.74 12.72
CA GLY A 31 -3.77 26.51 14.05
C GLY A 31 -4.49 25.16 14.22
N GLY A 32 -4.73 24.41 13.13
CA GLY A 32 -5.30 23.07 13.19
C GLY A 32 -4.32 22.01 13.71
N LEU A 33 -4.87 20.93 14.25
CA LEU A 33 -4.13 19.74 14.69
C LEU A 33 -3.96 18.75 13.54
N SER A 34 -2.91 17.94 13.65
CA SER A 34 -2.70 16.80 12.75
C SER A 34 -2.33 15.54 13.52
N GLY A 35 -2.81 14.40 13.05
CA GLY A 35 -2.43 13.09 13.53
C GLY A 35 -1.83 12.26 12.39
N THR A 36 -0.92 11.37 12.72
CA THR A 36 -0.34 10.41 11.78
C THR A 36 -0.57 8.98 12.24
N THR A 37 -0.72 8.08 11.29
CA THR A 37 -0.77 6.64 11.55
C THR A 37 -0.17 5.89 10.37
N THR A 38 0.26 4.64 10.60
CA THR A 38 0.82 3.78 9.57
C THR A 38 -0.16 2.66 9.27
N VAL A 39 -0.46 2.47 7.98
CA VAL A 39 -1.31 1.40 7.46
C VAL A 39 -0.46 0.39 6.72
N THR A 40 -0.63 -0.89 7.06
CA THR A 40 -0.01 -1.99 6.33
C THR A 40 -0.93 -2.48 5.24
N VAL A 41 -0.49 -2.40 3.99
CA VAL A 41 -1.18 -2.96 2.82
C VAL A 41 -0.47 -4.25 2.43
N ARG A 42 -1.22 -5.35 2.30
CA ARG A 42 -0.71 -6.64 1.81
C ARG A 42 -1.36 -6.96 0.47
N LEU A 43 -0.53 -7.36 -0.50
CA LEU A 43 -1.01 -7.87 -1.76
C LEU A 43 -1.52 -9.30 -1.59
N THR A 44 -2.68 -9.59 -2.16
CA THR A 44 -3.17 -10.96 -2.30
C THR A 44 -2.49 -11.63 -3.47
N ASP A 45 -2.16 -12.91 -3.30
CA ASP A 45 -1.52 -13.72 -4.33
C ASP A 45 -2.44 -14.00 -5.53
N VAL A 46 -1.83 -14.06 -6.70
CA VAL A 46 -2.42 -14.57 -7.93
C VAL A 46 -1.50 -15.67 -8.44
N ASN A 47 -2.05 -16.83 -8.80
CA ASN A 47 -1.23 -17.94 -9.28
C ASN A 47 -0.83 -17.73 -10.76
N ASP A 48 0.14 -16.86 -10.99
CA ASP A 48 0.66 -16.49 -12.32
C ASP A 48 2.08 -17.02 -12.61
N ASN A 49 2.73 -17.66 -11.62
CA ASN A 49 4.06 -18.26 -11.76
C ASN A 49 4.00 -19.81 -11.86
N PRO A 50 4.09 -20.41 -13.07
CA PRO A 50 4.00 -21.85 -13.25
C PRO A 50 5.27 -22.60 -12.77
N PRO A 51 5.17 -23.91 -12.48
CA PRO A 51 6.33 -24.69 -12.03
C PRO A 51 7.39 -24.86 -13.12
N HIS A 52 8.66 -24.77 -12.71
CA HIS A 52 9.82 -25.07 -13.55
C HIS A 52 10.54 -26.32 -13.04
N PHE A 53 10.68 -27.33 -13.92
CA PHE A 53 11.40 -28.57 -13.60
C PHE A 53 12.84 -28.49 -14.12
N VAL A 54 13.82 -28.73 -13.24
CA VAL A 54 15.22 -28.92 -13.62
C VAL A 54 15.43 -30.34 -14.14
N GLN A 55 16.22 -30.50 -15.22
CA GLN A 55 16.46 -31.78 -15.91
C GLN A 55 17.75 -32.45 -15.43
#